data_AF-A0A3F2RN09-F1
#
_entry.id   AF-A0A3F2RN09-F1
#
_cell.length_a   1.000
_cell.length_b   1.000
_cell.length_c   1.000
_cell.angle_alpha   90.00
_cell.angle_beta   90.00
_cell.angle_gamma   90.00
#
_symmetry.space_group_name_H-M   'P 1'
#
loop_
_entity.id
_entity.type
_entity.pdbx_description
1 polymer ?
#
loop_
_entity_poly.entity_id
_entity_poly.type
_entity_poly.pdbx_seq_one_letter_code
_entity_poly.pdbx_strand_id
1 'polypeptide(L)'
;MLLIKAATTLLTYLTVSHRINYDACLELYGLRTRSANRRVLEVDGVQMRLPQEPVLAYNRPWLRRVEHAEDVHQAGDEKFRLASTIATARDVVESANSSGTGAWVRHWHEGSGRAYLVHSLTGEAVWEIVSGSKKTPRTMSSARETQSNTAPTLSLLAFENRWDELVDGGGFNCRVSRIPDTHVLAQHLRSHDFRVASDGLRRNDADQQRTVLFYAEDSEDSDDHEPSEPMFMGEFVFDSLSLKLCAHFRCGEPEQMVSFVKRLQLKEIVGAYTPCE
;
A
#
# COMPACT_ATOMS: atom_id res chain seq x y z
N MET A 1 5.64 34.05 7.60
CA MET A 1 6.12 34.08 9.01
C MET A 1 5.11 33.55 10.04
N LEU A 2 3.78 33.71 9.85
CA LEU A 2 2.75 33.19 10.78
C LEU A 2 2.59 31.65 10.77
N LEU A 3 2.72 31.01 9.60
CA LEU A 3 2.61 29.54 9.46
C LEU A 3 3.72 28.77 10.20
N ILE A 4 4.93 29.32 10.24
CA ILE A 4 6.07 28.70 10.94
C ILE A 4 5.85 28.74 12.45
N LYS A 5 5.26 29.82 12.98
CA LYS A 5 4.92 29.92 14.41
C LYS A 5 3.80 28.97 14.82
N ALA A 6 2.85 28.67 13.93
CA ALA A 6 1.77 27.72 14.18
C ALA A 6 2.26 26.26 14.14
N ALA A 7 3.16 25.93 13.20
CA ALA A 7 3.74 24.60 13.10
C ALA A 7 4.63 24.25 14.31
N THR A 8 5.41 25.22 14.81
CA THR A 8 6.27 24.98 15.98
C THR A 8 5.49 24.85 17.27
N THR A 9 4.38 25.58 17.46
CA THR A 9 3.50 25.41 18.62
C THR A 9 2.73 24.09 18.59
N LEU A 10 2.28 23.63 17.42
CA LEU A 10 1.61 22.34 17.29
C LEU A 10 2.56 21.16 17.51
N LEU A 11 3.80 21.26 17.01
CA LEU A 11 4.83 20.24 17.21
C LEU A 11 5.29 20.17 18.67
N THR A 12 5.42 21.32 19.36
CA THR A 12 5.69 21.35 20.81
C THR A 12 4.52 20.80 21.61
N TYR A 13 3.29 21.11 21.24
CA TYR A 13 2.10 20.57 21.91
C TYR A 13 1.98 19.04 21.77
N LEU A 14 2.23 18.51 20.57
CA LEU A 14 2.18 17.06 20.31
C LEU A 14 3.32 16.31 20.99
N THR A 15 4.54 16.84 20.97
CA THR A 15 5.70 16.21 21.63
C THR A 15 5.58 16.21 23.16
N VAL A 16 4.98 17.26 23.73
CA VAL A 16 4.69 17.36 25.15
C VAL A 16 3.55 16.41 25.54
N SER A 17 2.48 16.36 24.76
CA SER A 17 1.31 15.49 25.03
C SER A 17 1.64 14.00 24.93
N HIS A 18 2.57 13.61 24.04
CA HIS A 18 2.96 12.21 23.85
C HIS A 18 3.97 11.69 24.89
N ARG A 19 4.51 12.57 25.74
CA ARG A 19 5.50 12.20 26.78
C ARG A 19 5.09 12.58 28.20
N ILE A 20 3.97 13.27 28.40
CA ILE A 20 3.48 13.53 29.76
C ILE A 20 2.69 12.33 30.26
N ASN A 21 3.28 11.63 31.23
CA ASN A 21 2.58 10.68 32.09
C ASN A 21 1.38 11.40 32.75
N TYR A 22 0.23 10.74 32.85
CA TYR A 22 -1.00 11.29 33.46
C TYR A 22 -0.73 11.94 34.83
N ASP A 23 0.20 11.37 35.59
CA ASP A 23 0.67 11.92 36.87
C ASP A 23 1.34 13.30 36.76
N ALA A 24 2.12 13.54 35.70
CA ALA A 24 2.76 14.83 35.45
C ALA A 24 1.77 15.89 34.95
N CYS A 25 0.69 15.49 34.26
CA CYS A 25 -0.45 16.39 34.00
C CYS A 25 -1.10 16.84 35.31
N LEU A 26 -1.38 15.92 36.23
CA LEU A 26 -1.98 16.24 37.52
C LEU A 26 -1.08 17.16 38.36
N GLU A 27 0.24 17.00 38.25
CA GLU A 27 1.23 17.85 38.93
C GLU A 27 1.32 19.25 38.30
N LEU A 28 1.32 19.35 36.96
CA LEU A 28 1.31 20.62 36.21
C LEU A 28 0.08 21.49 36.52
N TYR A 29 -1.07 20.87 36.74
CA TYR A 29 -2.31 21.57 37.12
C TYR A 29 -2.44 21.79 38.64
N GLY A 30 -1.40 21.48 39.42
CA GLY A 30 -1.40 21.69 40.88
C GLY A 30 -2.40 20.81 41.64
N LEU A 31 -2.88 19.73 41.01
CA LEU A 31 -3.89 18.82 41.58
C LEU A 31 -3.27 17.77 42.51
N ARG A 32 -1.93 17.69 42.58
CA ARG A 32 -1.21 16.68 43.37
C ARG A 32 -0.95 17.09 44.82
N THR A 33 -1.12 18.36 45.17
CA THR A 33 -0.96 18.82 46.56
C THR A 33 -2.31 18.95 47.24
N ARG A 34 -2.83 17.84 47.79
CA ARG A 34 -3.71 17.94 48.97
C ARG A 34 -3.72 16.69 49.83
N SER A 35 -3.20 16.87 51.03
CA SER A 35 -3.45 16.03 52.20
C SER A 35 -4.96 15.85 52.40
N ALA A 36 -5.34 14.65 52.83
CA ALA A 36 -6.68 14.12 52.86
C ALA A 36 -7.71 14.86 53.77
N ASN A 37 -7.45 16.07 54.26
CA ASN A 37 -8.22 16.65 55.37
C ASN A 37 -8.57 18.15 55.32
N ARG A 38 -8.61 18.83 54.17
CA ARG A 38 -9.09 20.23 54.11
C ARG A 38 -10.17 20.47 53.03
N ARG A 39 -11.44 20.45 53.46
CA ARG A 39 -12.65 20.53 52.62
C ARG A 39 -13.16 21.95 52.30
N VAL A 40 -12.32 22.99 52.38
CA VAL A 40 -12.69 24.35 51.99
C VAL A 40 -11.49 25.04 51.37
N LEU A 41 -11.68 25.65 50.20
CA LEU A 41 -10.69 26.51 49.54
C LEU A 41 -11.30 27.92 49.51
N GLU A 42 -10.58 28.88 50.06
CA GLU A 42 -10.95 30.29 50.06
C GLU A 42 -10.10 30.96 48.99
N VAL A 43 -10.75 31.48 47.94
CA VAL A 43 -10.13 32.27 46.87
C VAL A 43 -10.90 33.57 46.82
N ASP A 44 -10.21 34.71 46.97
CA ASP A 44 -10.78 36.06 46.97
C ASP A 44 -11.97 36.27 47.94
N GLY A 45 -11.88 35.71 49.15
CA GLY A 45 -12.90 35.88 50.20
C GLY A 45 -14.22 35.13 49.95
N VAL A 46 -14.28 34.28 48.92
CA VAL A 46 -15.42 33.41 48.64
C VAL A 46 -15.07 31.97 48.99
N GLN A 47 -15.78 31.40 49.96
CA GLN A 47 -15.66 29.97 50.28
C GLN A 47 -16.29 29.14 49.17
N MET A 48 -15.46 28.44 48.38
CA MET A 48 -15.95 27.47 47.40
C MET A 48 -15.85 26.04 47.95
N ARG A 49 -16.99 25.35 47.99
CA ARG A 49 -17.04 23.89 48.14
C ARG A 49 -16.77 23.26 46.78
N LEU A 50 -15.59 22.66 46.63
CA LEU A 50 -15.25 21.87 45.45
C LEU A 50 -16.02 20.53 45.50
N PRO A 51 -16.68 20.11 44.40
CA PRO A 51 -17.30 18.79 44.31
C PRO A 51 -16.24 17.69 44.38
N GLN A 52 -16.63 16.54 44.94
CA GLN A 52 -15.73 15.46 45.39
C GLN A 52 -14.77 14.92 44.32
N GLU A 53 -15.07 15.07 43.02
CA GLU A 53 -14.24 14.51 41.94
C GLU A 53 -14.31 15.40 40.69
N PRO A 54 -13.25 16.18 40.38
CA PRO A 54 -13.25 17.09 39.22
C PRO A 54 -13.33 16.34 37.88
N VAL A 55 -12.85 15.09 37.82
CA VAL A 55 -12.88 14.25 36.62
C VAL A 55 -14.31 13.83 36.25
N LEU A 56 -15.18 13.58 37.22
CA LEU A 56 -16.58 13.20 36.95
C LEU A 56 -17.46 14.39 36.55
N ALA A 57 -17.17 15.60 37.04
CA ALA A 57 -17.93 16.78 36.67
C ALA A 57 -17.77 17.12 35.17
N TYR A 58 -16.56 16.97 34.63
CA TYR A 58 -16.29 17.17 33.20
C TYR A 58 -16.80 16.01 32.33
N ASN A 59 -16.98 14.81 32.90
CA ASN A 59 -17.43 13.61 32.18
C ASN A 59 -18.93 13.29 32.29
N ARG A 60 -19.72 13.95 33.14
CA ARG A 60 -21.18 13.69 33.18
C ARG A 60 -21.92 13.91 31.84
N PRO A 61 -21.57 14.91 31.03
CA PRO A 61 -22.14 15.06 29.69
C PRO A 61 -21.65 13.99 28.70
N TRP A 62 -20.48 13.40 28.94
CA TRP A 62 -19.97 12.28 28.16
C TRP A 62 -20.64 10.96 28.56
N LEU A 63 -20.73 10.67 29.87
CA LEU A 63 -21.46 9.53 30.43
C LEU A 63 -22.93 9.51 29.98
N ARG A 64 -23.64 10.65 30.02
CA ARG A 64 -25.02 10.72 29.50
C ARG A 64 -25.13 10.47 27.99
N ARG A 65 -24.08 10.77 27.21
CA ARG A 65 -24.04 10.45 25.78
C ARG A 65 -23.74 8.98 25.52
N VAL A 66 -22.98 8.34 26.40
CA VAL A 66 -22.69 6.90 26.35
C VAL A 66 -23.92 6.09 26.79
N GLU A 67 -24.58 6.46 27.88
CA GLU A 67 -25.82 5.81 28.34
C GLU A 67 -26.95 5.95 27.30
N HIS A 68 -27.10 7.13 26.67
CA HIS A 68 -28.05 7.30 25.56
C HIS A 68 -27.65 6.48 24.32
N ALA A 69 -26.36 6.20 24.09
CA ALA A 69 -25.92 5.34 23.00
C ALA A 69 -26.18 3.85 23.29
N GLU A 70 -26.14 3.43 24.55
CA GLU A 70 -26.50 2.08 24.99
C GLU A 70 -28.02 1.81 24.91
N ASP A 71 -28.86 2.77 25.33
CA ASP A 71 -30.32 2.67 25.18
C ASP A 71 -30.76 2.62 23.70
N VAL A 72 -30.04 3.33 22.82
CA VAL A 72 -30.25 3.27 21.36
C VAL A 72 -29.78 1.94 20.77
N HIS A 73 -28.80 1.27 21.39
CA HIS A 73 -28.38 -0.08 21.01
C HIS A 73 -29.43 -1.14 21.37
N GLN A 74 -30.01 -1.09 22.57
CA GLN A 74 -31.06 -2.03 22.96
C GLN A 74 -32.36 -1.86 22.17
N ALA A 75 -32.75 -0.63 21.82
CA ALA A 75 -33.89 -0.39 20.92
C ALA A 75 -33.60 -0.76 19.45
N GLY A 76 -32.31 -0.81 19.07
CA GLY A 76 -31.84 -1.25 17.75
C GLY A 76 -31.93 -2.77 17.57
N ASP A 77 -31.71 -3.55 18.63
CA ASP A 77 -31.70 -5.02 18.60
C ASP A 77 -33.08 -5.64 18.31
N GLU A 78 -34.18 -5.02 18.77
CA GLU A 78 -35.54 -5.47 18.43
C GLU A 78 -35.90 -5.23 16.95
N LYS A 79 -35.36 -4.17 16.33
CA LYS A 79 -35.49 -3.94 14.89
C LYS A 79 -34.53 -4.81 14.07
N PHE A 80 -33.40 -5.21 14.63
CA PHE A 80 -32.42 -6.07 13.98
C PHE A 80 -32.93 -7.52 13.77
N ARG A 81 -33.77 -8.02 14.68
CA ARG A 81 -34.41 -9.35 14.53
C ARG A 81 -35.43 -9.45 13.39
N LEU A 82 -35.97 -8.33 12.90
CA LEU A 82 -36.87 -8.30 11.74
C LEU A 82 -36.13 -8.08 10.41
N ALA A 83 -34.85 -7.67 10.44
CA ALA A 83 -34.04 -7.40 9.25
C ALA A 83 -33.13 -8.57 8.83
N SER A 84 -33.03 -9.64 9.63
CA SER A 84 -32.13 -10.79 9.39
C SER A 84 -32.49 -11.67 8.19
N THR A 85 -33.49 -11.29 7.39
CA THR A 85 -33.86 -11.99 6.14
C THR A 85 -33.38 -11.26 4.87
N ILE A 86 -32.60 -10.18 5.00
CA ILE A 86 -32.02 -9.48 3.86
C ILE A 86 -30.52 -9.80 3.80
N ALA A 87 -30.12 -10.61 2.82
CA ALA A 87 -28.71 -10.95 2.58
C ALA A 87 -27.87 -9.66 2.42
N THR A 88 -26.83 -9.54 3.23
CA THR A 88 -25.95 -8.38 3.21
C THR A 88 -25.07 -8.42 1.96
N ALA A 89 -24.64 -7.26 1.44
CA ALA A 89 -23.75 -7.21 0.27
C ALA A 89 -22.47 -8.04 0.43
N ARG A 90 -22.01 -8.21 1.69
CA ARG A 90 -20.90 -9.09 2.05
C ARG A 90 -21.22 -10.56 1.81
N ASP A 91 -22.41 -11.02 2.16
CA ASP A 91 -22.86 -12.41 1.98
C ASP A 91 -22.98 -12.77 0.49
N VAL A 92 -23.37 -11.80 -0.34
CA VAL A 92 -23.43 -11.95 -1.80
C VAL A 92 -22.03 -12.09 -2.41
N VAL A 93 -21.07 -11.28 -1.94
CA VAL A 93 -19.67 -11.37 -2.40
C VAL A 93 -19.03 -12.68 -1.95
N GLU A 94 -19.29 -13.11 -0.71
CA GLU A 94 -18.73 -14.34 -0.16
C GLU A 94 -19.30 -15.58 -0.86
N SER A 95 -20.62 -15.60 -1.12
CA SER A 95 -21.27 -16.66 -1.92
C SER A 95 -20.79 -16.69 -3.38
N ALA A 96 -20.58 -15.53 -4.01
CA ALA A 96 -20.06 -15.43 -5.37
C ALA A 96 -18.59 -15.88 -5.47
N ASN A 97 -17.81 -15.63 -4.42
CA ASN A 97 -16.43 -16.10 -4.32
C ASN A 97 -16.37 -17.62 -4.09
N SER A 98 -17.22 -18.17 -3.23
CA SER A 98 -17.30 -19.61 -2.99
C SER A 98 -17.78 -20.41 -4.22
N SER A 99 -18.53 -19.78 -5.12
CA SER A 99 -18.97 -20.39 -6.40
C SER A 99 -18.00 -20.17 -7.56
N GLY A 100 -16.84 -19.54 -7.32
CA GLY A 100 -15.81 -19.29 -8.34
C GLY A 100 -16.23 -18.31 -9.45
N THR A 101 -17.39 -17.67 -9.31
CA THR A 101 -17.91 -16.73 -10.31
C THR A 101 -17.44 -15.30 -10.05
N GLY A 102 -17.18 -14.96 -8.79
CA GLY A 102 -16.77 -13.61 -8.38
C GLY A 102 -17.91 -12.59 -8.46
N ALA A 103 -17.72 -11.45 -7.82
CA ALA A 103 -18.67 -10.34 -7.79
C ALA A 103 -17.98 -9.02 -8.13
N TRP A 104 -18.66 -8.15 -8.87
CA TRP A 104 -18.20 -6.79 -9.11
C TRP A 104 -18.64 -5.89 -7.95
N VAL A 105 -17.65 -5.38 -7.20
CA VAL A 105 -17.84 -4.52 -6.03
C VAL A 105 -17.62 -3.07 -6.41
N ARG A 106 -18.54 -2.18 -6.02
CA ARG A 106 -18.46 -0.76 -6.33
C ARG A 106 -17.61 -0.02 -5.30
N HIS A 107 -16.57 0.65 -5.77
CA HIS A 107 -15.69 1.52 -5.00
C HIS A 107 -15.83 2.98 -5.45
N TRP A 108 -15.44 3.91 -4.57
CA TRP A 108 -15.47 5.34 -4.83
C TRP A 108 -14.06 5.90 -4.85
N HIS A 109 -13.67 6.61 -5.91
CA HIS A 109 -12.36 7.23 -6.02
C HIS A 109 -12.44 8.71 -5.63
N GLU A 110 -11.78 9.08 -4.52
CA GLU A 110 -11.87 10.43 -3.93
C GLU A 110 -11.30 11.52 -4.85
N GLY A 111 -10.24 11.23 -5.61
CA GLY A 111 -9.58 12.21 -6.46
C GLY A 111 -10.35 12.56 -7.74
N SER A 112 -11.18 11.64 -8.24
CA SER A 112 -12.00 11.87 -9.45
C SER A 112 -13.48 12.08 -9.15
N GLY A 113 -13.92 11.78 -7.92
CA GLY A 113 -15.33 11.81 -7.54
C GLY A 113 -16.20 10.84 -8.34
N ARG A 114 -15.61 9.76 -8.88
CA ARG A 114 -16.31 8.75 -9.69
C ARG A 114 -16.28 7.39 -9.01
N ALA A 115 -17.33 6.62 -9.23
CA ALA A 115 -17.36 5.21 -8.82
C ALA A 115 -16.67 4.34 -9.87
N TYR A 116 -16.02 3.26 -9.43
CA TYR A 116 -15.49 2.20 -10.28
C TYR A 116 -15.87 0.84 -9.69
N LEU A 117 -15.83 -0.21 -10.50
CA LEU A 117 -16.11 -1.57 -10.08
C LEU A 117 -14.81 -2.36 -10.02
N VAL A 118 -14.64 -3.15 -8.97
CA VAL A 118 -13.51 -4.07 -8.81
C VAL A 118 -14.06 -5.49 -8.76
N HIS A 119 -13.52 -6.38 -9.58
CA HIS A 119 -13.90 -7.78 -9.54
C HIS A 119 -13.22 -8.50 -8.37
N SER A 120 -13.99 -9.19 -7.53
CA SER A 120 -13.51 -9.76 -6.27
C SER A 120 -12.48 -10.88 -6.42
N LEU A 121 -12.46 -11.58 -7.55
CA LEU A 121 -11.52 -12.69 -7.79
C LEU A 121 -10.31 -12.28 -8.64
N THR A 122 -10.51 -11.44 -9.67
CA THR A 122 -9.45 -11.07 -10.61
C THR A 122 -8.75 -9.77 -10.23
N GLY A 123 -9.35 -8.96 -9.37
CA GLY A 123 -8.83 -7.64 -9.00
C GLY A 123 -8.93 -6.59 -10.10
N GLU A 124 -9.55 -6.91 -11.24
CA GLU A 124 -9.74 -5.99 -12.36
C GLU A 124 -10.63 -4.82 -11.96
N ALA A 125 -10.25 -3.61 -12.35
CA ALA A 125 -10.99 -2.38 -12.07
C ALA A 125 -11.54 -1.76 -13.36
N VAL A 126 -12.84 -1.47 -13.39
CA VAL A 126 -13.54 -0.88 -14.54
C VAL A 126 -14.32 0.36 -14.10
N TRP A 127 -14.15 1.48 -14.81
CA TRP A 127 -14.74 2.77 -14.43
C TRP A 127 -16.23 2.92 -14.74
N GLU A 128 -16.80 2.15 -15.68
CA GLU A 128 -18.23 2.16 -16.01
C GLU A 128 -18.57 0.91 -16.85
N ILE A 129 -19.68 0.22 -16.53
CA ILE A 129 -20.21 -0.85 -17.40
C ILE A 129 -20.92 -0.17 -18.57
N VAL A 130 -20.52 -0.49 -19.80
CA VAL A 130 -21.29 -0.15 -21.00
C VAL A 130 -22.69 -0.71 -20.83
N SER A 131 -23.68 0.15 -20.57
CA SER A 131 -25.08 -0.26 -20.42
C SER A 131 -25.64 -0.67 -21.78
N GLY A 132 -25.39 -1.93 -22.15
CA GLY A 132 -25.68 -2.44 -23.48
C GLY A 132 -26.02 -3.92 -23.52
N SER A 133 -27.30 -4.21 -23.27
CA SER A 133 -28.03 -5.44 -23.64
C SER A 133 -27.77 -6.73 -22.85
N LYS A 134 -28.82 -7.14 -22.13
CA LYS A 134 -29.04 -8.51 -21.65
C LYS A 134 -28.97 -9.49 -22.83
N LYS A 135 -28.01 -10.40 -22.83
CA LYS A 135 -28.15 -11.72 -23.47
C LYS A 135 -27.63 -12.80 -22.53
N THR A 136 -28.54 -13.72 -22.26
CA THR A 136 -28.40 -14.98 -21.52
C THR A 136 -27.22 -15.83 -21.98
N PRO A 137 -26.64 -16.67 -21.10
CA PRO A 137 -25.46 -17.47 -21.40
C PRO A 137 -25.86 -18.59 -22.36
N ARG A 138 -25.31 -18.57 -23.57
CA ARG A 138 -25.34 -19.72 -24.45
C ARG A 138 -24.00 -20.42 -24.32
N THR A 139 -24.01 -21.54 -23.61
CA THR A 139 -23.00 -22.59 -23.67
C THR A 139 -22.66 -22.86 -25.12
N MET A 140 -21.47 -22.42 -25.52
CA MET A 140 -20.78 -22.89 -26.70
C MET A 140 -19.38 -23.23 -26.21
N SER A 141 -19.16 -24.52 -26.02
CA SER A 141 -17.84 -25.12 -26.03
C SER A 141 -17.06 -24.54 -27.19
N SER A 142 -16.14 -23.64 -26.89
CA SER A 142 -15.07 -23.26 -27.80
C SER A 142 -13.81 -23.43 -27.00
N ALA A 143 -13.19 -24.59 -27.18
CA ALA A 143 -11.78 -24.78 -26.90
C ALA A 143 -11.04 -23.65 -27.60
N ARG A 144 -10.72 -22.62 -26.83
CA ARG A 144 -9.65 -21.70 -27.17
C ARG A 144 -8.62 -21.99 -26.11
N GLU A 145 -7.68 -22.84 -26.50
CA GLU A 145 -6.39 -22.94 -25.85
C GLU A 145 -5.92 -21.51 -25.58
N THR A 146 -5.95 -21.11 -24.31
CA THR A 146 -5.02 -20.10 -23.83
C THR A 146 -3.67 -20.79 -23.97
N GLN A 147 -3.08 -20.67 -25.16
CA GLN A 147 -1.65 -20.84 -25.34
C GLN A 147 -1.00 -19.78 -24.47
N SER A 148 -0.80 -20.18 -23.21
CA SER A 148 0.27 -19.71 -22.36
C SER A 148 1.56 -19.99 -23.11
N ASN A 149 1.90 -19.14 -24.08
CA ASN A 149 3.24 -19.01 -24.62
C ASN A 149 4.12 -18.37 -23.55
N THR A 150 4.18 -18.99 -22.38
CA THR A 150 5.25 -18.78 -21.42
C THR A 150 6.45 -19.47 -22.03
N ALA A 151 7.21 -18.71 -22.83
CA ALA A 151 8.60 -19.02 -23.08
C ALA A 151 9.27 -19.40 -21.74
N PRO A 152 10.19 -20.36 -21.73
CA PRO A 152 10.80 -20.82 -20.49
C PRO A 152 11.43 -19.64 -19.77
N THR A 153 10.81 -19.19 -18.68
CA THR A 153 11.39 -18.16 -17.83
C THR A 153 12.60 -18.77 -17.15
N LEU A 154 13.76 -18.13 -17.27
CA LEU A 154 14.96 -18.46 -16.50
C LEU A 154 14.59 -18.63 -15.02
N SER A 155 14.87 -19.82 -14.47
CA SER A 155 14.61 -20.07 -13.04
C SER A 155 15.45 -19.13 -12.17
N LEU A 156 14.98 -18.79 -10.97
CA LEU A 156 15.70 -17.89 -10.07
C LEU A 156 17.12 -18.40 -9.74
N LEU A 157 17.29 -19.71 -9.54
CA LEU A 157 18.60 -20.30 -9.30
C LEU A 157 19.52 -20.21 -10.52
N ALA A 158 18.99 -20.41 -11.72
CA ALA A 158 19.74 -20.22 -12.96
C ALA A 158 20.12 -18.75 -13.17
N PHE A 159 19.25 -17.82 -12.76
CA PHE A 159 19.56 -16.38 -12.75
C PHE A 159 20.74 -16.08 -11.82
N GLU A 160 20.71 -16.56 -10.57
CA GLU A 160 21.77 -16.28 -9.59
C GLU A 160 23.12 -16.86 -10.03
N ASN A 161 23.15 -18.12 -10.49
CA ASN A 161 24.39 -18.73 -10.98
C ASN A 161 25.00 -17.92 -12.14
N ARG A 162 24.16 -17.48 -13.08
CA ARG A 162 24.61 -16.76 -14.26
C ARG A 162 24.96 -15.31 -13.98
N TRP A 163 24.30 -14.69 -13.01
CA TRP A 163 24.63 -13.35 -12.57
C TRP A 163 26.10 -13.24 -12.16
N ASP A 164 26.62 -14.24 -11.44
CA ASP A 164 28.01 -14.27 -10.97
C ASP A 164 29.04 -14.53 -12.07
N GLU A 165 28.63 -15.11 -13.20
CA GLU A 165 29.49 -15.36 -14.37
C GLU A 165 29.65 -14.12 -15.26
N LEU A 166 28.65 -13.24 -15.29
CA LEU A 166 28.69 -12.04 -16.12
C LEU A 166 29.57 -10.94 -15.54
N VAL A 167 30.20 -10.17 -16.44
CA VAL A 167 31.02 -9.01 -16.06
C VAL A 167 30.13 -7.92 -15.48
N ASP A 168 30.61 -7.31 -14.39
CA ASP A 168 29.96 -6.14 -13.81
C ASP A 168 30.00 -4.96 -14.79
N GLY A 169 28.83 -4.54 -15.25
CA GLY A 169 28.70 -3.35 -16.11
C GLY A 169 28.26 -2.12 -15.33
N GLY A 170 28.23 -2.21 -14.01
CA GLY A 170 27.96 -1.10 -13.10
C GLY A 170 26.48 -0.90 -12.83
N GLY A 171 26.14 0.32 -12.42
CA GLY A 171 24.81 0.63 -11.96
C GLY A 171 24.63 2.11 -11.70
N PHE A 172 23.42 2.50 -11.31
CA PHE A 172 23.16 3.86 -10.88
C PHE A 172 22.15 3.88 -9.74
N ASN A 173 22.25 4.93 -8.94
CA ASN A 173 21.32 5.23 -7.89
C ASN A 173 20.61 6.53 -8.23
N CYS A 174 19.28 6.51 -8.17
CA CYS A 174 18.50 7.72 -8.42
C CYS A 174 17.29 7.78 -7.50
N ARG A 175 16.82 8.99 -7.25
CA ARG A 175 15.55 9.22 -6.59
C ARG A 175 14.47 9.31 -7.64
N VAL A 176 13.40 8.55 -7.46
CA VAL A 176 12.28 8.47 -8.40
C VAL A 176 11.05 9.19 -7.87
N SER A 177 10.19 9.65 -8.78
CA SER A 177 8.94 10.31 -8.40
C SER A 177 7.90 9.35 -7.80
N ARG A 178 7.95 8.09 -8.22
CA ARG A 178 7.06 7.01 -7.77
C ARG A 178 7.72 5.65 -7.97
N ILE A 179 7.30 4.68 -7.19
CA ILE A 179 7.61 3.26 -7.41
C ILE A 179 6.47 2.66 -8.23
N PRO A 180 6.73 2.09 -9.42
CA PRO A 180 5.70 1.51 -10.27
C PRO A 180 5.13 0.23 -9.67
N ASP A 181 3.86 -0.10 -9.93
CA ASP A 181 3.29 -1.39 -9.53
C ASP A 181 3.94 -2.57 -10.27
N THR A 182 3.87 -3.78 -9.69
CA THR A 182 4.41 -5.02 -10.26
C THR A 182 3.95 -5.28 -11.68
N HIS A 183 2.65 -5.14 -11.95
CA HIS A 183 2.14 -5.39 -13.29
C HIS A 183 2.66 -4.39 -14.32
N VAL A 184 2.71 -3.11 -13.94
CA VAL A 184 3.14 -2.00 -14.82
C VAL A 184 4.62 -2.17 -15.19
N LEU A 185 5.48 -2.49 -14.21
CA LEU A 185 6.89 -2.74 -14.44
C LEU A 185 7.13 -3.98 -15.30
N ALA A 186 6.47 -5.09 -14.98
CA ALA A 186 6.61 -6.31 -15.77
C ALA A 186 6.11 -6.14 -17.21
N GLN A 187 5.04 -5.35 -17.43
CA GLN A 187 4.56 -5.04 -18.77
C GLN A 187 5.53 -4.14 -19.54
N HIS A 188 6.07 -3.10 -18.88
CA HIS A 188 7.05 -2.19 -19.48
C HIS A 188 8.34 -2.90 -19.87
N LEU A 189 8.86 -3.78 -19.01
CA LEU A 189 10.03 -4.58 -19.32
C LEU A 189 9.78 -5.49 -20.53
N ARG A 190 8.62 -6.15 -20.58
CA ARG A 190 8.24 -7.01 -21.70
C ARG A 190 8.06 -6.25 -23.02
N SER A 191 7.56 -5.02 -22.99
CA SER A 191 7.42 -4.21 -24.21
C SER A 191 8.76 -3.71 -24.76
N HIS A 192 9.84 -3.86 -23.99
CA HIS A 192 11.20 -3.48 -24.36
C HIS A 192 12.14 -4.71 -24.45
N ASP A 193 11.56 -5.90 -24.66
CA ASP A 193 12.26 -7.18 -24.83
C ASP A 193 13.06 -7.65 -23.61
N PHE A 194 12.65 -7.22 -22.41
CA PHE A 194 13.16 -7.75 -21.15
C PHE A 194 12.17 -8.74 -20.52
N ARG A 195 12.70 -9.80 -19.93
CA ARG A 195 11.93 -10.79 -19.16
C ARG A 195 12.20 -10.62 -17.68
N VAL A 196 11.16 -10.75 -16.86
CA VAL A 196 11.27 -10.69 -15.40
C VAL A 196 11.52 -12.10 -14.87
N ALA A 197 12.64 -12.30 -14.18
CA ALA A 197 12.94 -13.55 -13.48
C ALA A 197 12.27 -13.60 -12.10
N SER A 198 12.25 -12.47 -11.38
CA SER A 198 11.65 -12.37 -10.05
C SER A 198 11.23 -10.94 -9.76
N ASP A 199 10.13 -10.78 -9.03
CA ASP A 199 9.67 -9.51 -8.47
C ASP A 199 9.10 -9.77 -7.09
N GLY A 200 9.77 -9.29 -6.05
CA GLY A 200 9.38 -9.60 -4.68
C GLY A 200 9.91 -8.61 -3.66
N LEU A 201 9.30 -8.65 -2.47
CA LEU A 201 9.77 -7.91 -1.31
C LEU A 201 10.91 -8.70 -0.65
N ARG A 202 12.12 -8.15 -0.63
CA ARG A 202 13.19 -8.65 0.24
C ARG A 202 13.03 -8.01 1.60
N ARG A 203 12.80 -8.83 2.63
CA ARG A 203 12.91 -8.39 4.03
C ARG A 203 14.38 -8.26 4.35
N ASN A 204 14.89 -7.04 4.33
CA ASN A 204 16.06 -6.68 5.12
C ASN A 204 15.55 -6.14 6.46
N ASP A 205 16.20 -6.50 7.57
CA ASP A 205 15.68 -6.39 8.95
C ASP A 205 15.23 -4.98 9.42
N ALA A 206 15.40 -3.94 8.60
CA ALA A 206 14.98 -2.57 8.89
C ALA A 206 13.98 -1.97 7.87
N ASP A 207 14.02 -2.37 6.59
CA ASP A 207 13.29 -1.67 5.52
C ASP A 207 12.64 -2.63 4.51
N GLN A 208 11.41 -2.32 4.09
CA GLN A 208 10.74 -3.02 3.00
C GLN A 208 11.34 -2.58 1.66
N GLN A 209 12.26 -3.36 1.12
CA GLN A 209 12.82 -3.16 -0.21
C GLN A 209 12.17 -4.12 -1.20
N ARG A 210 11.77 -3.61 -2.36
CA ARG A 210 11.28 -4.43 -3.47
C ARG A 210 12.42 -4.65 -4.46
N THR A 211 12.74 -5.91 -4.72
CA THR A 211 13.79 -6.32 -5.66
C THR A 211 13.15 -6.93 -6.89
N VAL A 212 13.59 -6.47 -8.06
CA VAL A 212 13.13 -6.96 -9.37
C VAL A 212 14.34 -7.40 -10.16
N LEU A 213 14.36 -8.68 -10.51
CA LEU A 213 15.40 -9.32 -11.30
C LEU A 213 14.87 -9.54 -12.72
N PHE A 214 15.62 -9.11 -13.71
CA PHE A 214 15.21 -9.19 -15.11
C PHE A 214 16.42 -9.41 -16.01
N TYR A 215 16.17 -9.87 -17.24
CA TYR A 215 17.22 -10.18 -18.20
C TYR A 215 16.72 -9.95 -19.63
N ALA A 216 17.65 -9.87 -20.58
CA ALA A 216 17.38 -9.91 -22.00
C ALA A 216 18.20 -11.05 -22.63
N GLU A 217 17.54 -11.79 -23.52
CA GLU A 217 18.15 -12.79 -24.38
C GLU A 217 18.53 -12.11 -25.71
N ASP A 218 19.59 -12.58 -26.34
CA ASP A 218 19.88 -12.17 -27.71
C ASP A 218 18.86 -12.81 -28.65
N SER A 219 18.22 -12.01 -29.49
CA SER A 219 17.13 -12.45 -30.36
C SER A 219 17.63 -12.96 -31.71
N GLU A 220 18.94 -13.08 -31.91
CA GLU A 220 19.51 -13.57 -33.17
C GLU A 220 19.27 -15.09 -33.33
N ASP A 221 18.08 -15.41 -33.85
CA ASP A 221 17.66 -16.55 -34.67
C ASP A 221 18.65 -17.72 -34.76
N SER A 222 18.99 -18.35 -33.64
CA SER A 222 19.61 -19.66 -33.64
C SER A 222 18.49 -20.68 -33.72
N ASP A 223 18.30 -21.24 -34.93
CA ASP A 223 17.38 -22.37 -35.18
C ASP A 223 17.76 -23.64 -34.37
N ASP A 224 18.87 -23.60 -33.65
CA ASP A 224 19.31 -24.64 -32.72
C ASP A 224 18.58 -24.49 -31.38
N HIS A 225 17.87 -25.55 -30.96
CA HIS A 225 17.01 -25.62 -29.77
C HIS A 225 17.71 -25.46 -28.40
N GLU A 226 18.88 -24.83 -28.34
CA GLU A 226 19.56 -24.48 -27.09
C GLU A 226 19.01 -23.15 -26.57
N PRO A 227 18.66 -23.05 -25.27
CA PRO A 227 18.18 -21.80 -24.69
C PRO A 227 19.27 -20.74 -24.81
N SER A 228 19.00 -19.69 -25.58
CA SER A 228 19.93 -18.60 -25.80
C SER A 228 20.33 -17.98 -24.46
N GLU A 229 21.63 -18.00 -24.25
CA GLU A 229 22.35 -17.43 -23.13
C GLU A 229 21.97 -15.94 -22.92
N PRO A 230 21.45 -15.52 -21.75
CA PRO A 230 21.10 -14.11 -21.55
C PRO A 230 22.36 -13.25 -21.60
N MET A 231 22.35 -12.31 -22.55
CA MET A 231 23.44 -11.37 -22.79
C MET A 231 23.46 -10.25 -21.76
N PHE A 232 22.30 -9.91 -21.19
CA PHE A 232 22.14 -8.82 -20.24
C PHE A 232 21.26 -9.24 -19.06
N MET A 233 21.67 -8.87 -17.85
CA MET A 233 20.93 -9.10 -16.61
C MET A 233 20.91 -7.81 -15.80
N GLY A 234 19.77 -7.54 -15.16
CA GLY A 234 19.55 -6.36 -14.35
C GLY A 234 18.84 -6.68 -13.04
N GLU A 235 19.18 -5.88 -12.03
CA GLU A 235 18.52 -5.84 -10.72
C GLU A 235 18.05 -4.41 -10.47
N PHE A 236 16.78 -4.25 -10.12
CA PHE A 236 16.23 -3.03 -9.55
C PHE A 236 15.89 -3.26 -8.08
N VAL A 237 16.41 -2.40 -7.21
CA VAL A 237 16.06 -2.35 -5.79
C VAL A 237 15.35 -1.03 -5.52
N PHE A 238 14.08 -1.11 -5.17
CA PHE A 238 13.26 0.03 -4.79
C PHE A 238 13.14 0.12 -3.27
N ASP A 239 13.48 1.28 -2.72
CA ASP A 239 13.21 1.64 -1.34
C ASP A 239 11.97 2.53 -1.27
N SER A 240 10.89 2.00 -0.69
CA SER A 240 9.61 2.71 -0.56
C SER A 240 9.64 3.91 0.37
N LEU A 241 10.57 3.96 1.32
CA LEU A 241 10.63 5.06 2.28
C LEU A 241 11.36 6.27 1.68
N SER A 242 12.48 6.03 1.00
CA SER A 242 13.29 7.10 0.40
C SER A 242 12.89 7.44 -1.05
N LEU A 243 12.07 6.61 -1.68
CA LEU A 243 11.81 6.60 -3.13
C LEU A 243 13.13 6.54 -3.92
N LYS A 244 14.08 5.75 -3.44
CA LYS A 244 15.35 5.49 -4.11
C LYS A 244 15.25 4.22 -4.94
N LEU A 245 15.73 4.30 -6.17
CA LEU A 245 15.97 3.18 -7.05
C LEU A 245 17.47 2.98 -7.19
N CYS A 246 17.94 1.80 -6.80
CA CYS A 246 19.28 1.32 -7.10
C CYS A 246 19.17 0.31 -8.25
N ALA A 247 19.86 0.58 -9.35
CA ALA A 247 19.91 -0.31 -10.50
C ALA A 247 21.32 -0.87 -10.65
N HIS A 248 21.44 -2.19 -10.78
CA HIS A 248 22.68 -2.91 -11.05
C HIS A 248 22.54 -3.71 -12.33
N PHE A 249 23.58 -3.71 -13.16
CA PHE A 249 23.56 -4.37 -14.46
C PHE A 249 24.82 -5.20 -14.67
N ARG A 250 24.64 -6.37 -15.25
CA ARG A 250 25.72 -7.23 -15.71
C ARG A 250 25.47 -7.64 -17.15
N CYS A 251 26.53 -7.72 -17.94
CA CYS A 251 26.42 -8.02 -19.36
C CYS A 251 27.63 -8.82 -19.82
N GLY A 252 27.41 -9.78 -20.71
CA GLY A 252 28.50 -10.55 -21.31
C GLY A 252 29.37 -9.68 -22.22
N GLU A 253 28.75 -8.68 -22.86
CA GLU A 253 29.40 -7.73 -23.75
C GLU A 253 29.24 -6.30 -23.23
N PRO A 254 30.22 -5.76 -22.48
CA PRO A 254 30.09 -4.45 -21.83
C PRO A 254 29.87 -3.31 -22.83
N GLU A 255 30.27 -3.48 -24.10
CA GLU A 255 30.02 -2.51 -25.17
C GLU A 255 28.51 -2.33 -25.47
N GLN A 256 27.71 -3.38 -25.27
CA GLN A 256 26.27 -3.35 -25.50
C GLN A 256 25.46 -2.79 -24.32
N MET A 257 26.07 -2.67 -23.14
CA MET A 257 25.43 -2.22 -21.90
C MET A 257 24.64 -0.91 -22.08
N VAL A 258 25.25 0.07 -22.75
CA VAL A 258 24.63 1.39 -23.00
C VAL A 258 23.36 1.26 -23.86
N SER A 259 23.36 0.35 -24.82
CA SER A 259 22.22 0.09 -25.69
C SER A 259 21.04 -0.51 -24.92
N PHE A 260 21.32 -1.48 -24.02
CA PHE A 260 20.29 -2.06 -23.15
C PHE A 260 19.74 -1.02 -22.15
N VAL A 261 20.61 -0.24 -21.50
CA VAL A 261 20.17 0.77 -20.53
C VAL A 261 19.31 1.85 -21.20
N LYS A 262 19.64 2.26 -22.44
CA LYS A 262 18.79 3.18 -23.22
C LYS A 262 17.43 2.56 -23.57
N ARG A 263 17.40 1.27 -23.89
CA ARG A 263 16.18 0.51 -24.22
C ARG A 263 15.22 0.39 -23.04
N LEU A 264 15.71 0.40 -21.79
CA LEU A 264 14.86 0.35 -20.60
C LEU A 264 13.89 1.54 -20.48
N GLN A 265 14.19 2.69 -21.09
CA GLN A 265 13.35 3.88 -21.08
C GLN A 265 12.79 4.23 -19.70
N LEU A 266 13.64 4.13 -18.67
CA LEU A 266 13.23 4.17 -17.26
C LEU A 266 12.36 5.40 -16.91
N LYS A 267 12.61 6.54 -17.55
CA LYS A 267 11.84 7.78 -17.38
C LYS A 267 10.33 7.60 -17.60
N GLU A 268 9.92 6.71 -18.49
CA GLU A 268 8.51 6.48 -18.80
C GLU A 268 7.76 5.81 -17.65
N ILE A 269 8.46 4.95 -16.91
CA ILE A 269 7.86 4.19 -15.83
C ILE A 269 7.98 4.87 -14.47
N VAL A 270 9.18 5.36 -14.11
CA VAL A 270 9.44 5.97 -12.80
C VAL A 270 9.23 7.49 -12.78
N GLY A 271 8.96 8.09 -13.94
CA GLY A 271 8.77 9.52 -14.11
C GLY A 271 10.08 10.31 -14.05
N ALA A 272 10.02 11.52 -13.48
CA ALA A 272 11.22 12.31 -13.24
C ALA A 272 12.12 11.61 -12.22
N TYR A 273 13.42 11.57 -12.49
CA TYR A 273 14.42 11.05 -11.57
C TYR A 273 15.62 11.99 -11.47
N THR A 274 16.24 12.02 -10.30
CA THR A 274 17.45 12.80 -10.02
C THR A 274 18.54 11.85 -9.53
N PRO A 275 19.80 12.01 -9.99
CA PRO A 275 20.92 11.23 -9.46
C PRO A 275 21.00 11.34 -7.94
N CYS A 276 21.29 10.23 -7.26
CA CYS A 276 21.68 10.26 -5.85
C CYS A 276 23.20 10.41 -5.76
N GLU A 277 23.66 11.24 -4.83
CA GLU A 277 25.05 11.26 -4.38
C GLU A 277 25.42 9.97 -3.61
#